data_AF-A0A915Q6L5-F1
#
_entry.id   AF-A0A915Q6L5-F1
#
_cell.length_a   1.000
_cell.length_b   1.000
_cell.length_c   1.000
_cell.angle_alpha   90.00
_cell.angle_beta   90.00
_cell.angle_gamma   90.00
#
_symmetry.space_group_name_H-M   'P 1'
#
loop_
_entity.id
_entity.type
_entity.pdbx_description
1 polymer ?
#
loop_
_entity_poly.entity_id
_entity_poly.type
_entity_poly.pdbx_seq_one_letter_code
_entity_poly.pdbx_strand_id
1 'polypeptide(L)'
;MTFVENVSRSKGPEDGGDHIGAELEINFDWALLLFFDTMIWPLLVISVFLLTVVQILRKVLRPKIVEYYTQDFDVRGNLPSCSVCGVCDEECGDGVGLVDSRCAFCQFTVHTRCRQQVNGRCTMGANWDFIVPPTCVTVRKVGSRRNKQLIVDTICRPSNVDNSSWKPLFVIVNPKSGGAQGFTTLQTFRKLLHPVQVINIQHIGVGTALRWINTYPEIECRIIIAGGDGTISLALDAISQLQRKLPVAVLPLGTGNDLSRTLGWGSGHEGSVDFFEICRDMRSAKTVKLDRWTVDIIHKRQLGVRAKNKRFSMVNYVSVGVDACVTYSMQSTRDSIRRIVSSRFLNKFLFFTFGTKDVLEHACANLDQEIELTVDGIVIPLPRIEGLTVLNIPFWGAGVRPWVDLFSPQAIDDRKFEVFAVRSSFHIAQMQMGVSQGISLAQGSTLKLRIFGATLPVQCDGEAWLQPPGVIHITHKDQALMLVHENVHCD
;
A
#
# COMPACT_ATOMS: atom_id res chain seq x y z
N MET A 1 2.61 -76.96 -4.25
CA MET A 1 3.11 -78.29 -4.66
C MET A 1 4.63 -78.23 -4.55
N THR A 2 5.16 -78.90 -3.54
CA THR A 2 6.57 -78.94 -3.12
C THR A 2 7.39 -79.80 -4.08
N PHE A 3 8.59 -79.34 -4.46
CA PHE A 3 9.74 -80.18 -4.88
C PHE A 3 11.01 -79.39 -4.52
N VAL A 4 11.59 -79.63 -3.34
CA VAL A 4 12.58 -80.66 -2.97
C VAL A 4 14.02 -80.24 -3.31
N GLU A 5 14.80 -80.21 -2.23
CA GLU A 5 16.23 -79.93 -2.06
C GLU A 5 17.15 -80.82 -2.90
N ASN A 6 18.38 -80.35 -3.14
CA ASN A 6 19.56 -81.10 -2.71
C ASN A 6 20.83 -80.25 -2.81
N VAL A 7 21.51 -80.07 -1.67
CA VAL A 7 22.92 -79.69 -1.59
C VAL A 7 23.61 -80.78 -0.77
N SER A 8 24.66 -81.39 -1.34
CA SER A 8 25.57 -82.26 -0.61
C SER A 8 27.02 -81.86 -0.87
N ARG A 9 27.67 -81.40 0.21
CA ARG A 9 29.08 -81.63 0.63
C ARG A 9 30.18 -81.71 -0.45
N SER A 10 31.27 -80.95 -0.27
CA SER A 10 32.46 -81.38 0.50
C SER A 10 33.72 -80.51 0.26
N LYS A 11 34.53 -80.38 1.33
CA LYS A 11 36.00 -80.21 1.42
C LYS A 11 36.68 -78.91 0.91
N GLY A 12 37.38 -78.22 1.83
CA GLY A 12 38.49 -77.27 1.53
C GLY A 12 39.82 -78.01 1.32
N PRO A 13 41.03 -77.40 1.50
CA PRO A 13 41.39 -76.00 1.85
C PRO A 13 42.45 -75.39 0.88
N GLU A 14 43.11 -74.29 1.31
CA GLU A 14 44.43 -73.75 0.89
C GLU A 14 44.51 -72.42 0.11
N ASP A 15 45.62 -71.73 0.43
CA ASP A 15 46.04 -70.34 0.26
C ASP A 15 46.22 -69.81 -1.17
N GLY A 16 46.30 -68.47 -1.27
CA GLY A 16 47.06 -67.77 -2.31
C GLY A 16 46.26 -66.69 -3.02
N GLY A 17 46.58 -65.43 -2.75
CA GLY A 17 45.85 -64.28 -3.28
C GLY A 17 46.08 -64.01 -4.77
N ASP A 18 45.14 -63.28 -5.37
CA ASP A 18 45.43 -62.34 -6.44
C ASP A 18 44.33 -61.27 -6.59
N HIS A 19 44.77 -60.11 -7.05
CA HIS A 19 44.04 -58.85 -7.19
C HIS A 19 42.76 -58.94 -8.05
N ILE A 20 41.65 -58.35 -7.59
CA ILE A 20 40.53 -57.93 -8.46
C ILE A 20 40.04 -56.54 -8.05
N GLY A 21 40.37 -55.54 -8.88
CA GLY A 21 39.58 -54.33 -8.99
C GLY A 21 38.32 -54.63 -9.80
N ALA A 22 37.15 -54.31 -9.26
CA ALA A 22 35.88 -54.34 -9.98
C ALA A 22 35.24 -52.95 -9.89
N GLU A 23 35.12 -52.31 -11.04
CA GLU A 23 34.40 -51.06 -11.27
C GLU A 23 32.92 -51.20 -10.87
N LEU A 24 32.41 -50.25 -10.08
CA LEU A 24 30.98 -50.04 -9.89
C LEU A 24 30.44 -49.19 -11.06
N GLU A 25 29.89 -49.81 -12.09
CA GLU A 25 28.97 -49.13 -13.00
C GLU A 25 27.61 -48.97 -12.33
N ILE A 26 27.35 -47.80 -11.77
CA ILE A 26 26.01 -47.40 -11.32
C ILE A 26 25.20 -47.06 -12.58
N ASN A 27 24.23 -47.90 -12.89
CA ASN A 27 23.34 -47.77 -14.04
C ASN A 27 22.46 -46.50 -13.87
N PHE A 28 22.84 -45.42 -14.56
CA PHE A 28 22.32 -44.06 -14.39
C PHE A 28 20.79 -43.95 -14.60
N ASP A 29 20.20 -44.83 -15.41
CA ASP A 29 18.76 -44.83 -15.72
C ASP A 29 17.88 -45.21 -14.51
N TRP A 30 18.33 -46.15 -13.67
CA TRP A 30 17.56 -46.54 -12.49
C TRP A 30 17.59 -45.48 -11.39
N ALA A 31 18.71 -44.77 -11.24
CA ALA A 31 18.84 -43.66 -10.31
C ALA A 31 17.96 -42.46 -10.73
N LEU A 32 17.85 -42.18 -12.03
CA LEU A 32 16.97 -41.14 -12.57
C LEU A 32 15.48 -41.46 -12.40
N LEU A 33 15.08 -42.72 -12.62
CA LEU A 33 13.70 -43.19 -12.38
C LEU A 33 13.33 -43.12 -10.90
N LEU A 34 14.21 -43.61 -10.01
CA LEU A 34 14.02 -43.50 -8.56
C LEU A 34 13.97 -42.04 -8.10
N PHE A 35 14.79 -41.14 -8.66
CA PHE A 35 14.76 -39.71 -8.35
C PHE A 35 13.45 -39.04 -8.81
N PHE A 36 12.94 -39.41 -9.99
CA PHE A 36 11.66 -38.91 -10.48
C PHE A 36 10.48 -39.38 -9.63
N ASP A 37 10.42 -40.66 -9.27
CA ASP A 37 9.30 -41.23 -8.50
C ASP A 37 9.34 -40.85 -7.01
N THR A 38 10.52 -40.73 -6.42
CA THR A 38 10.64 -40.45 -4.97
C THR A 38 10.74 -38.97 -4.62
N MET A 39 11.26 -38.13 -5.51
CA MET A 39 11.42 -36.69 -5.22
C MET A 39 10.52 -35.79 -6.07
N ILE A 40 10.41 -36.02 -7.38
CA ILE A 40 9.71 -35.09 -8.28
C ILE A 40 8.20 -35.33 -8.28
N TRP A 41 7.76 -36.59 -8.32
CA TRP A 41 6.34 -36.94 -8.32
C TRP A 41 5.58 -36.46 -7.08
N PRO A 42 6.11 -36.62 -5.84
CA PRO A 42 5.46 -36.08 -4.64
C PRO A 42 5.38 -34.55 -4.65
N LEU A 43 6.42 -33.86 -5.15
CA LEU A 43 6.44 -32.40 -5.27
C LEU A 43 5.42 -31.89 -6.28
N LEU A 44 5.23 -32.60 -7.40
CA LEU A 44 4.19 -32.30 -8.40
C LEU A 44 2.79 -32.51 -7.82
N VAL A 45 2.56 -33.62 -7.09
CA VAL A 45 1.29 -33.90 -6.43
C VAL A 45 0.98 -32.84 -5.36
N ILE A 46 1.96 -32.44 -4.55
CA ILE A 46 1.83 -31.36 -3.56
C ILE A 46 1.53 -30.02 -4.25
N SER A 47 2.20 -29.71 -5.37
CA SER A 47 1.96 -28.48 -6.14
C SER A 47 0.55 -28.44 -6.72
N VAL A 48 0.07 -29.53 -7.33
CA VAL A 48 -1.30 -29.64 -7.85
C VAL A 48 -2.32 -29.57 -6.71
N PHE A 49 -2.05 -30.23 -5.58
CA PHE A 49 -2.91 -30.16 -4.40
C PHE A 49 -2.99 -28.74 -3.82
N LEU A 50 -1.85 -28.06 -3.67
CA LEU A 50 -1.78 -26.66 -3.23
C LEU A 50 -2.49 -25.72 -4.20
N LEU A 51 -2.32 -25.91 -5.52
CA LEU A 51 -3.03 -25.12 -6.53
C LEU A 51 -4.55 -25.35 -6.45
N THR A 52 -4.98 -26.58 -6.23
CA THR A 52 -6.39 -26.95 -6.10
C THR A 52 -6.98 -26.38 -4.81
N VAL A 53 -6.27 -26.49 -3.68
CA VAL A 53 -6.64 -25.89 -2.39
C VAL A 53 -6.68 -24.36 -2.51
N VAL A 54 -5.72 -23.72 -3.17
CA VAL A 54 -5.75 -22.27 -3.43
C VAL A 54 -6.92 -21.88 -4.34
N GLN A 55 -7.27 -22.68 -5.34
CA GLN A 55 -8.44 -22.44 -6.19
C GLN A 55 -9.75 -22.62 -5.42
N ILE A 56 -9.85 -23.64 -4.57
CA ILE A 56 -11.01 -23.88 -3.70
C ILE A 56 -11.12 -22.76 -2.67
N LEU A 57 -10.03 -22.41 -1.98
CA LEU A 57 -9.97 -21.27 -1.07
C LEU A 57 -10.35 -19.96 -1.79
N ARG A 58 -9.87 -19.72 -3.02
CA ARG A 58 -10.32 -18.57 -3.84
C ARG A 58 -11.80 -18.63 -4.20
N LYS A 59 -12.40 -19.80 -4.32
CA LYS A 59 -13.81 -19.99 -4.67
C LYS A 59 -14.74 -19.89 -3.45
N VAL A 60 -14.27 -20.36 -2.29
CA VAL A 60 -14.95 -20.33 -0.98
C VAL A 60 -14.79 -18.97 -0.30
N LEU A 61 -13.60 -18.37 -0.37
CA LEU A 61 -13.29 -17.03 0.15
C LEU A 61 -13.61 -15.91 -0.86
N ARG A 62 -14.21 -16.22 -2.02
CA ARG A 62 -14.83 -15.16 -2.83
C ARG A 62 -15.88 -14.52 -1.92
N PRO A 63 -15.76 -13.22 -1.58
CA PRO A 63 -16.85 -12.55 -0.91
C PRO A 63 -18.04 -12.69 -1.85
N LYS A 64 -19.03 -13.51 -1.46
CA LYS A 64 -20.35 -13.44 -2.07
C LYS A 64 -20.75 -11.99 -1.87
N ILE A 65 -20.84 -11.24 -2.95
CA ILE A 65 -21.47 -9.94 -2.94
C ILE A 65 -22.90 -10.26 -2.55
N VAL A 66 -23.21 -10.09 -1.26
CA VAL A 66 -24.55 -10.24 -0.75
C VAL A 66 -25.36 -9.22 -1.52
N GLU A 67 -26.31 -9.71 -2.30
CA GLU A 67 -27.29 -8.90 -3.00
C GLU A 67 -28.18 -8.29 -1.90
N TYR A 68 -27.82 -7.09 -1.44
CA TYR A 68 -28.55 -6.32 -0.43
C TYR A 68 -29.87 -5.81 -1.03
N TYR A 69 -30.89 -6.67 -1.12
CA TYR A 69 -32.23 -6.33 -1.59
C TYR A 69 -33.33 -6.57 -0.55
N THR A 70 -33.02 -6.42 0.74
CA THR A 70 -34.04 -6.44 1.79
C THR A 70 -34.03 -5.13 2.57
N GLN A 71 -35.21 -4.64 2.93
CA GLN A 71 -35.43 -3.43 3.74
C GLN A 71 -34.79 -3.53 5.15
N ASP A 72 -34.35 -4.74 5.52
CA ASP A 72 -33.62 -5.06 6.73
C ASP A 72 -32.14 -5.35 6.42
N PHE A 73 -31.26 -4.54 7.01
CA PHE A 73 -29.79 -4.64 6.86
C PHE A 73 -29.12 -5.38 8.03
N ASP A 74 -29.86 -6.29 8.65
CA ASP A 74 -29.43 -7.01 9.84
C ASP A 74 -28.45 -8.13 9.49
N VAL A 75 -27.30 -8.11 10.16
CA VAL A 75 -26.28 -9.14 10.08
C VAL A 75 -26.32 -9.97 11.35
N ARG A 76 -26.76 -11.22 11.25
CA ARG A 76 -26.79 -12.17 12.37
C ARG A 76 -25.39 -12.49 12.86
N GLY A 77 -25.20 -12.51 14.18
CA GLY A 77 -23.96 -12.91 14.84
C GLY A 77 -22.78 -11.94 14.73
N ASN A 78 -22.91 -10.81 14.02
CA ASN A 78 -21.84 -9.81 13.90
C ASN A 78 -21.93 -8.76 15.01
N LEU A 79 -21.93 -9.25 16.26
CA LEU A 79 -22.10 -8.44 17.48
C LEU A 79 -20.73 -8.22 18.14
N PRO A 80 -20.36 -6.97 18.47
CA PRO A 80 -19.26 -6.69 19.38
C PRO A 80 -19.47 -7.36 20.75
N SER A 81 -18.38 -7.59 21.48
CA SER A 81 -18.46 -7.99 22.89
C SER A 81 -19.28 -6.97 23.68
N CYS A 82 -20.08 -7.44 24.64
CA CYS A 82 -20.96 -6.60 25.47
C CYS A 82 -21.98 -5.79 24.65
N SER A 83 -22.43 -6.32 23.51
CA SER A 83 -23.55 -5.70 22.78
C SER A 83 -24.81 -5.75 23.63
N VAL A 84 -25.61 -4.69 23.63
CA VAL A 84 -26.87 -4.63 24.39
C VAL A 84 -28.04 -4.50 23.43
N CYS A 85 -29.14 -5.18 23.70
CA CYS A 85 -30.35 -5.11 22.89
C CYS A 85 -31.01 -3.75 23.06
N GLY A 86 -31.17 -2.97 21.98
CA GLY A 86 -31.80 -1.65 22.03
C GLY A 86 -33.31 -1.65 22.25
N VAL A 87 -33.89 -2.79 22.62
CA VAL A 87 -35.33 -2.95 22.93
C VAL A 87 -35.54 -3.27 24.41
N CYS A 88 -34.76 -4.20 24.97
CA CYS A 88 -34.92 -4.68 26.35
C CYS A 88 -33.72 -4.37 27.27
N ASP A 89 -32.68 -3.71 26.75
CA ASP A 89 -31.47 -3.32 27.48
C ASP A 89 -30.69 -4.48 28.14
N GLU A 90 -30.89 -5.71 27.67
CA GLU A 90 -30.13 -6.90 28.10
C GLU A 90 -29.00 -7.24 27.11
N GLU A 91 -27.95 -7.92 27.59
CA GLU A 91 -26.81 -8.34 26.78
C GLU A 91 -27.21 -9.27 25.61
N CYS A 92 -26.62 -9.03 24.44
CA CYS A 92 -26.81 -9.78 23.19
C CYS A 92 -25.62 -10.71 22.95
N GLY A 93 -25.89 -11.89 22.39
CA GLY A 93 -24.84 -12.88 22.09
C GLY A 93 -24.56 -13.87 23.22
N ASP A 94 -25.34 -13.86 24.30
CA ASP A 94 -25.19 -14.72 25.47
C ASP A 94 -25.65 -16.17 25.23
N GLY A 95 -26.22 -16.44 24.05
CA GLY A 95 -26.76 -17.74 23.66
C GLY A 95 -25.77 -18.66 22.95
N VAL A 96 -26.07 -19.96 22.94
CA VAL A 96 -25.33 -20.94 22.11
C VAL A 96 -25.69 -20.74 20.63
N GLY A 97 -24.95 -19.86 19.95
CA GLY A 97 -25.05 -19.66 18.50
C GLY A 97 -25.10 -18.18 18.06
N LEU A 98 -24.91 -17.95 16.77
CA LEU A 98 -24.92 -16.63 16.12
C LEU A 98 -26.36 -16.17 15.80
N VAL A 99 -27.20 -16.00 16.84
CA VAL A 99 -28.64 -15.78 16.67
C VAL A 99 -29.05 -14.32 16.60
N ASP A 100 -28.48 -13.46 17.44
CA ASP A 100 -28.86 -12.05 17.53
C ASP A 100 -28.30 -11.22 16.38
N SER A 101 -28.93 -10.07 16.12
CA SER A 101 -28.70 -9.29 14.91
C SER A 101 -28.15 -7.90 15.20
N ARG A 102 -27.27 -7.43 14.32
CA ARG A 102 -26.80 -6.04 14.29
C ARG A 102 -27.05 -5.44 12.91
N CYS A 103 -27.68 -4.27 12.84
CA CYS A 103 -27.83 -3.54 11.59
C CYS A 103 -26.47 -3.07 11.06
N ALA A 104 -26.16 -3.34 9.79
CA ALA A 104 -24.88 -2.98 9.18
C ALA A 104 -24.63 -1.46 9.05
N PHE A 105 -25.69 -0.63 9.10
CA PHE A 105 -25.57 0.81 8.96
C PHE A 105 -25.77 1.55 10.28
N CYS A 106 -26.98 1.51 10.85
CA CYS A 106 -27.26 2.21 12.11
C CYS A 106 -26.63 1.54 13.35
N GLN A 107 -26.01 0.36 13.19
CA GLN A 107 -25.39 -0.42 14.26
C GLN A 107 -26.34 -0.87 15.38
N PHE A 108 -27.64 -0.68 15.22
CA PHE A 108 -28.65 -1.11 16.19
C PHE A 108 -28.59 -2.63 16.38
N THR A 109 -28.47 -3.04 17.63
CA THR A 109 -28.38 -4.43 18.07
C THR A 109 -29.71 -4.87 18.65
N VAL A 110 -30.18 -6.04 18.25
CA VAL A 110 -31.47 -6.55 18.68
C VAL A 110 -31.43 -8.07 18.83
N HIS A 111 -32.01 -8.56 19.92
CA HIS A 111 -32.22 -10.00 20.08
C HIS A 111 -33.16 -10.53 19.01
N THR A 112 -33.00 -11.81 18.68
CA THR A 112 -33.95 -12.50 17.79
C THR A 112 -35.41 -12.38 18.29
N ARG A 113 -35.63 -12.50 19.60
CA ARG A 113 -36.96 -12.38 20.25
C ARG A 113 -37.51 -10.96 20.25
N CYS A 114 -36.63 -9.96 20.33
CA CYS A 114 -37.02 -8.55 20.39
C CYS A 114 -37.26 -7.95 19.01
N ARG A 115 -36.86 -8.64 17.93
CA ARG A 115 -36.96 -8.14 16.54
C ARG A 115 -38.37 -7.69 16.15
N GLN A 116 -39.41 -8.39 16.62
CA GLN A 116 -40.80 -8.05 16.32
C GLN A 116 -41.27 -6.73 16.95
N GLN A 117 -40.56 -6.23 17.95
CA GLN A 117 -40.89 -4.99 18.66
C GLN A 117 -40.19 -3.76 18.04
N VAL A 118 -39.27 -3.97 17.08
CA VAL A 118 -38.57 -2.89 16.40
C VAL A 118 -39.51 -2.24 15.38
N ASN A 119 -40.15 -1.14 15.80
CA ASN A 119 -40.99 -0.33 14.94
C ASN A 119 -40.16 0.79 14.29
N GLY A 120 -39.61 0.54 13.10
CA GLY A 120 -38.91 1.58 12.35
C GLY A 120 -38.01 1.05 11.24
N ARG A 121 -37.73 1.92 10.27
CA ARG A 121 -36.68 1.69 9.27
C ARG A 121 -35.33 2.12 9.82
N CYS A 122 -34.26 1.51 9.32
CA CYS A 122 -32.89 1.92 9.65
C CYS A 122 -32.69 3.42 9.40
N THR A 123 -32.22 4.14 10.42
CA THR A 123 -31.90 5.58 10.36
C THR A 123 -30.51 5.86 9.80
N MET A 124 -29.78 4.81 9.39
CA MET A 124 -28.35 4.84 9.02
C MET A 124 -27.39 5.29 10.14
N GLY A 125 -27.90 5.63 11.32
CA GLY A 125 -27.11 5.95 12.52
C GLY A 125 -26.50 7.36 12.49
N ALA A 126 -25.58 7.61 13.44
CA ALA A 126 -24.96 8.92 13.64
C ALA A 126 -24.08 9.40 12.45
N ASN A 127 -23.64 8.48 11.59
CA ASN A 127 -22.79 8.76 10.43
C ASN A 127 -23.53 8.59 9.10
N TRP A 128 -24.85 8.82 9.10
CA TRP A 128 -25.71 8.69 7.92
C TRP A 128 -25.23 9.57 6.75
N ASP A 129 -24.65 10.73 7.05
CA ASP A 129 -24.11 11.72 6.10
C ASP A 129 -22.99 11.15 5.23
N PHE A 130 -22.26 10.15 5.73
CA PHE A 130 -21.20 9.45 5.01
C PHE A 130 -21.66 8.18 4.30
N ILE A 131 -22.86 7.67 4.57
CA ILE A 131 -23.34 6.38 4.05
C ILE A 131 -24.16 6.61 2.79
N VAL A 132 -23.94 5.78 1.77
CA VAL A 132 -24.82 5.72 0.59
C VAL A 132 -25.90 4.67 0.84
N PRO A 133 -27.19 5.05 0.93
CA PRO A 133 -28.27 4.09 1.09
C PRO A 133 -28.33 3.11 -0.09
N PRO A 134 -28.65 1.83 0.12
CA PRO A 134 -28.81 0.86 -0.98
C PRO A 134 -29.87 1.26 -2.01
N THR A 135 -30.94 1.95 -1.57
CA THR A 135 -31.99 2.49 -2.45
C THR A 135 -31.49 3.60 -3.39
N CYS A 136 -30.33 4.17 -3.10
CA CYS A 136 -29.74 5.27 -3.85
C CYS A 136 -28.72 4.81 -4.90
N VAL A 137 -28.45 3.51 -5.03
CA VAL A 137 -27.42 2.99 -5.93
C VAL A 137 -28.00 2.01 -6.93
N THR A 138 -27.69 2.22 -8.21
CA THR A 138 -27.84 1.17 -9.22
C THR A 138 -26.46 0.70 -9.67
N VAL A 139 -26.33 -0.60 -9.93
CA VAL A 139 -25.08 -1.20 -10.37
C VAL A 139 -25.27 -1.91 -11.70
N ARG A 140 -24.25 -1.86 -12.54
CA ARG A 140 -24.20 -2.63 -13.79
C ARG A 140 -22.99 -3.56 -13.82
N LYS A 141 -23.14 -4.69 -14.50
CA LYS A 141 -22.06 -5.67 -14.72
C LYS A 141 -21.29 -5.29 -15.97
N VAL A 142 -19.97 -5.16 -15.85
CA VAL A 142 -19.05 -4.87 -16.95
C VAL A 142 -17.93 -5.89 -17.01
N GLY A 143 -17.33 -6.06 -18.18
CA GLY A 143 -16.21 -6.97 -18.39
C GLY A 143 -16.60 -8.27 -19.10
N SER A 144 -15.60 -9.13 -19.32
CA SER A 144 -15.75 -10.36 -20.09
C SER A 144 -16.47 -11.45 -19.29
N ARG A 145 -16.94 -12.51 -19.97
CA ARG A 145 -17.62 -13.66 -19.34
C ARG A 145 -16.86 -14.25 -18.14
N ARG A 146 -15.53 -14.20 -18.14
CA ARG A 146 -14.65 -14.73 -17.08
C ARG A 146 -14.30 -13.70 -15.99
N ASN A 147 -14.49 -12.40 -16.23
CA ASN A 147 -14.13 -11.34 -15.30
C ASN A 147 -15.21 -10.24 -15.29
N LYS A 148 -16.41 -10.61 -14.81
CA LYS A 148 -17.52 -9.66 -14.60
C LYS A 148 -17.27 -8.87 -13.32
N GLN A 149 -17.30 -7.55 -13.41
CA GLN A 149 -17.17 -6.62 -12.30
C GLN A 149 -18.46 -5.80 -12.17
N LEU A 150 -18.90 -5.59 -10.93
CA LEU A 150 -19.99 -4.64 -10.65
C LEU A 150 -19.40 -3.25 -10.52
N ILE A 151 -19.93 -2.31 -11.29
CA ILE A 151 -19.62 -0.89 -11.15
C ILE A 151 -20.91 -0.14 -10.83
N VAL A 152 -20.75 1.00 -10.17
CA VAL A 152 -21.82 1.97 -9.99
C VAL A 152 -22.25 2.49 -11.37
N ASP A 153 -23.53 2.36 -11.68
CA ASP A 153 -24.14 2.98 -12.86
C ASP A 153 -24.66 4.36 -12.50
N THR A 154 -25.51 4.44 -11.45
CA THR A 154 -26.02 5.71 -10.93
C THR A 154 -26.01 5.74 -9.40
N ILE A 155 -25.80 6.95 -8.86
CA ILE A 155 -26.07 7.27 -7.45
C ILE A 155 -27.04 8.44 -7.44
N CYS A 156 -28.21 8.26 -6.84
CA CYS A 156 -29.16 9.35 -6.62
C CYS A 156 -29.07 9.85 -5.18
N ARG A 157 -29.62 11.04 -4.93
CA ARG A 157 -29.68 11.59 -3.58
C ARG A 157 -30.80 10.95 -2.77
N PRO A 158 -30.62 10.76 -1.46
CA PRO A 158 -31.69 10.33 -0.58
C PRO A 158 -32.77 11.43 -0.46
N SER A 159 -34.04 11.04 -0.57
CA SER A 159 -35.19 11.96 -0.67
C SER A 159 -35.54 12.70 0.63
N ASN A 160 -35.06 12.20 1.77
CA ASN A 160 -35.54 12.60 3.10
C ASN A 160 -34.47 13.28 3.96
N VAL A 161 -33.44 13.89 3.36
CA VAL A 161 -32.37 14.50 4.13
C VAL A 161 -31.97 15.87 3.62
N ASP A 162 -31.55 16.74 4.53
CA ASP A 162 -31.02 18.07 4.20
C ASP A 162 -29.83 17.92 3.25
N ASN A 163 -30.03 18.43 2.04
CA ASN A 163 -29.16 18.32 0.88
C ASN A 163 -27.74 18.82 1.12
N SER A 164 -27.54 19.76 2.06
CA SER A 164 -26.24 20.36 2.36
C SER A 164 -25.34 19.47 3.23
N SER A 165 -25.96 18.55 3.98
CA SER A 165 -25.28 17.77 5.02
C SER A 165 -24.81 16.39 4.53
N TRP A 166 -25.39 15.85 3.46
CA TRP A 166 -25.02 14.54 2.92
C TRP A 166 -23.75 14.63 2.06
N LYS A 167 -22.65 14.02 2.54
CA LYS A 167 -21.34 14.02 1.89
C LYS A 167 -20.76 12.61 1.87
N PRO A 168 -21.23 11.70 1.01
CA PRO A 168 -20.87 10.29 1.07
C PRO A 168 -19.36 10.06 1.05
N LEU A 169 -18.91 9.13 1.90
CA LEU A 169 -17.50 8.78 2.06
C LEU A 169 -17.14 7.59 1.19
N PHE A 170 -16.12 7.72 0.35
CA PHE A 170 -15.54 6.62 -0.42
C PHE A 170 -14.16 6.27 0.12
N VAL A 171 -13.89 4.99 0.31
CA VAL A 171 -12.64 4.50 0.88
C VAL A 171 -11.94 3.64 -0.16
N ILE A 172 -10.78 4.11 -0.63
CA ILE A 172 -9.89 3.40 -1.53
C ILE A 172 -8.87 2.65 -0.67
N VAL A 173 -8.84 1.34 -0.77
CA VAL A 173 -7.97 0.49 0.07
C VAL A 173 -7.09 -0.41 -0.79
N ASN A 174 -5.81 -0.47 -0.44
CA ASN A 174 -4.90 -1.52 -0.90
C ASN A 174 -4.76 -2.62 0.18
N PRO A 175 -5.35 -3.81 -0.02
CA PRO A 175 -5.32 -4.87 0.99
C PRO A 175 -3.93 -5.41 1.30
N LYS A 176 -2.95 -5.19 0.41
CA LYS A 176 -1.57 -5.65 0.58
C LYS A 176 -0.72 -4.68 1.42
N SER A 177 -1.20 -3.47 1.69
CA SER A 177 -0.45 -2.46 2.45
C SER A 177 -0.38 -2.79 3.94
N GLY A 178 0.72 -2.38 4.59
CA GLY A 178 0.85 -2.39 6.05
C GLY A 178 0.93 -3.76 6.70
N GLY A 179 1.45 -4.80 6.02
CA GLY A 179 1.63 -6.12 6.63
C GLY A 179 0.30 -6.76 7.05
N ALA A 180 -0.68 -6.80 6.12
CA ALA A 180 -2.07 -7.25 6.30
C ALA A 180 -3.05 -6.26 6.95
N GLN A 181 -2.60 -5.11 7.46
CA GLN A 181 -3.51 -4.06 7.96
C GLN A 181 -4.49 -3.55 6.89
N GLY A 182 -4.07 -3.48 5.63
CA GLY A 182 -4.95 -3.11 4.52
C GLY A 182 -6.15 -4.05 4.36
N PHE A 183 -5.97 -5.35 4.63
CA PHE A 183 -7.07 -6.31 4.57
C PHE A 183 -8.05 -6.10 5.73
N THR A 184 -7.56 -5.91 6.95
CA THR A 184 -8.40 -5.59 8.13
C THR A 184 -9.16 -4.28 7.94
N THR A 185 -8.50 -3.26 7.37
CA THR A 185 -9.11 -1.97 7.02
C THR A 185 -10.26 -2.15 6.02
N LEU A 186 -10.01 -2.91 4.95
CA LEU A 186 -11.03 -3.22 3.94
C LEU A 186 -12.25 -3.91 4.57
N GLN A 187 -12.03 -4.89 5.45
CA GLN A 187 -13.11 -5.59 6.13
C GLN A 187 -13.89 -4.67 7.06
N THR A 188 -13.21 -3.81 7.82
CA THR A 188 -13.82 -2.87 8.77
C THR A 188 -14.76 -1.91 8.05
N PHE A 189 -14.29 -1.23 7.00
CA PHE A 189 -15.14 -0.32 6.24
C PHE A 189 -16.29 -1.03 5.53
N ARG A 190 -16.11 -2.27 5.05
CA ARG A 190 -17.19 -3.05 4.42
C ARG A 190 -18.30 -3.49 5.38
N LYS A 191 -18.02 -3.51 6.69
CA LYS A 191 -19.03 -3.78 7.72
C LYS A 191 -19.90 -2.55 8.00
N LEU A 192 -19.45 -1.35 7.64
CA LEU A 192 -20.02 -0.07 8.11
C LEU A 192 -20.51 0.83 6.97
N LEU A 193 -19.95 0.67 5.77
CA LEU A 193 -20.30 1.42 4.56
C LEU A 193 -20.91 0.49 3.50
N HIS A 194 -21.64 1.08 2.56
CA HIS A 194 -22.12 0.34 1.40
C HIS A 194 -20.94 -0.28 0.63
N PRO A 195 -21.01 -1.53 0.13
CA PRO A 195 -19.88 -2.17 -0.55
C PRO A 195 -19.29 -1.39 -1.73
N VAL A 196 -20.11 -0.57 -2.41
CA VAL A 196 -19.66 0.31 -3.52
C VAL A 196 -18.80 1.48 -3.06
N GLN A 197 -18.93 1.88 -1.78
CA GLN A 197 -18.11 2.93 -1.18
C GLN A 197 -16.70 2.43 -0.82
N VAL A 198 -16.50 1.10 -0.72
CA VAL A 198 -15.21 0.52 -0.31
C VAL A 198 -14.50 -0.12 -1.50
N ILE A 199 -13.64 0.66 -2.12
CA ILE A 199 -12.94 0.37 -3.38
C ILE A 199 -11.66 -0.41 -3.08
N ASN A 200 -11.63 -1.68 -3.47
CA ASN A 200 -10.40 -2.49 -3.46
C ASN A 200 -9.63 -2.30 -4.77
N ILE A 201 -8.49 -1.62 -4.71
CA ILE A 201 -7.69 -1.32 -5.91
C ILE A 201 -7.12 -2.55 -6.62
N GLN A 202 -7.03 -3.69 -5.93
CA GLN A 202 -6.59 -4.95 -6.55
C GLN A 202 -7.66 -5.54 -7.48
N HIS A 203 -8.92 -5.11 -7.34
CA HIS A 203 -10.06 -5.65 -8.10
C HIS A 203 -10.56 -4.67 -9.15
N ILE A 204 -10.61 -3.38 -8.83
CA ILE A 204 -11.14 -2.33 -9.72
C ILE A 204 -10.22 -1.10 -9.69
N GLY A 205 -9.95 -0.53 -10.86
CA GLY A 205 -9.19 0.73 -10.96
C GLY A 205 -10.00 1.90 -10.40
N VAL A 206 -9.32 2.81 -9.70
CA VAL A 206 -9.93 3.98 -9.04
C VAL A 206 -10.75 4.83 -10.01
N GLY A 207 -10.22 5.14 -11.20
CA GLY A 207 -10.94 5.91 -12.21
C GLY A 207 -12.25 5.24 -12.67
N THR A 208 -12.26 3.91 -12.81
CA THR A 208 -13.48 3.16 -13.15
C THR A 208 -14.48 3.18 -11.99
N ALA A 209 -14.00 2.98 -10.75
CA ALA A 209 -14.85 2.95 -9.57
C ALA A 209 -15.52 4.30 -9.27
N LEU A 210 -14.82 5.40 -9.57
CA LEU A 210 -15.29 6.77 -9.31
C LEU A 210 -15.88 7.47 -10.54
N ARG A 211 -16.04 6.77 -11.67
CA ARG A 211 -16.52 7.37 -12.94
C ARG A 211 -17.87 8.08 -12.80
N TRP A 212 -18.75 7.58 -11.94
CA TRP A 212 -20.09 8.14 -11.71
C TRP A 212 -20.06 9.60 -11.20
N ILE A 213 -18.95 10.02 -10.57
CA ILE A 213 -18.79 11.38 -10.02
C ILE A 213 -18.89 12.47 -11.09
N ASN A 214 -18.45 12.16 -12.31
CA ASN A 214 -18.56 13.10 -13.43
C ASN A 214 -20.02 13.22 -13.93
N THR A 215 -20.83 12.18 -13.76
CA THR A 215 -22.26 12.18 -14.15
C THR A 215 -23.12 12.96 -13.17
N TYR A 216 -22.74 12.96 -11.88
CA TYR A 216 -23.48 13.61 -10.78
C TYR A 216 -22.60 14.65 -10.06
N PRO A 217 -22.23 15.75 -10.74
CA PRO A 217 -21.34 16.80 -10.21
C PRO A 217 -21.87 17.50 -8.95
N GLU A 218 -23.16 17.40 -8.70
CA GLU A 218 -23.85 18.04 -7.59
C GLU A 218 -23.74 17.27 -6.27
N ILE A 219 -23.31 15.99 -6.31
CA ILE A 219 -23.01 15.20 -5.11
C ILE A 219 -21.59 15.53 -4.67
N GLU A 220 -21.45 16.13 -3.50
CA GLU A 220 -20.16 16.33 -2.83
C GLU A 220 -19.78 15.04 -2.10
N CYS A 221 -18.62 14.47 -2.40
CA CYS A 221 -18.14 13.27 -1.70
C CYS A 221 -16.77 13.52 -1.10
N ARG A 222 -16.43 12.74 -0.08
CA ARG A 222 -15.10 12.71 0.52
C ARG A 222 -14.43 11.38 0.23
N ILE A 223 -13.10 11.41 0.10
CA ILE A 223 -12.32 10.20 -0.19
C ILE A 223 -11.32 9.97 0.93
N ILE A 224 -11.18 8.71 1.36
CA ILE A 224 -10.02 8.24 2.13
C ILE A 224 -9.21 7.30 1.26
N ILE A 225 -7.90 7.51 1.17
CA ILE A 225 -6.96 6.53 0.60
C ILE A 225 -6.22 5.84 1.74
N ALA A 226 -6.46 4.54 1.91
CA ALA A 226 -5.80 3.68 2.87
C ALA A 226 -4.69 2.87 2.20
N GLY A 227 -3.43 3.24 2.48
CA GLY A 227 -2.27 2.65 1.84
C GLY A 227 -0.94 3.23 2.31
N GLY A 228 0.15 2.83 1.64
CA GLY A 228 1.42 3.53 1.70
C GLY A 228 1.58 4.52 0.54
N ASP A 229 2.73 5.17 0.44
CA ASP A 229 2.98 6.28 -0.50
C ASP A 229 2.68 5.92 -1.97
N GLY A 230 3.19 4.79 -2.48
CA GLY A 230 2.87 4.35 -3.85
C GLY A 230 1.38 4.08 -4.12
N THR A 231 0.60 3.69 -3.10
CA THR A 231 -0.87 3.55 -3.23
C THR A 231 -1.54 4.93 -3.32
N ILE A 232 -1.04 5.88 -2.53
CA ILE A 232 -1.54 7.25 -2.51
C ILE A 232 -1.27 7.92 -3.85
N SER A 233 -0.03 7.87 -4.35
CA SER A 233 0.34 8.47 -5.65
C SER A 233 -0.48 7.89 -6.80
N LEU A 234 -0.67 6.56 -6.85
CA LEU A 234 -1.51 5.90 -7.87
C LEU A 234 -2.98 6.36 -7.81
N ALA A 235 -3.55 6.43 -6.61
CA ALA A 235 -4.95 6.81 -6.44
C ALA A 235 -5.17 8.30 -6.74
N LEU A 236 -4.27 9.19 -6.31
CA LEU A 236 -4.31 10.61 -6.66
C LEU A 236 -4.19 10.83 -8.17
N ASP A 237 -3.35 10.06 -8.87
CA ASP A 237 -3.23 10.13 -10.33
C ASP A 237 -4.50 9.72 -11.06
N ALA A 238 -5.21 8.71 -10.54
CA ALA A 238 -6.50 8.33 -11.08
C ALA A 238 -7.58 9.38 -10.77
N ILE A 239 -7.57 9.97 -9.57
CA ILE A 239 -8.52 11.02 -9.17
C ILE A 239 -8.30 12.30 -9.99
N SER A 240 -7.06 12.67 -10.31
CA SER A 240 -6.77 13.86 -11.11
C SER A 240 -7.23 13.77 -12.56
N GLN A 241 -7.55 12.56 -13.05
CA GLN A 241 -8.15 12.37 -14.38
C GLN A 241 -9.67 12.59 -14.37
N LEU A 242 -10.29 12.71 -13.19
CA LEU A 242 -11.69 13.09 -13.07
C LEU A 242 -11.84 14.59 -13.38
N GLN A 243 -13.02 15.00 -13.87
CA GLN A 243 -13.27 16.40 -14.20
C GLN A 243 -13.37 17.29 -12.94
N ARG A 244 -13.59 16.67 -11.78
CA ARG A 244 -13.76 17.34 -10.48
C ARG A 244 -12.59 17.01 -9.56
N LYS A 245 -12.10 18.04 -8.86
CA LYS A 245 -11.16 17.85 -7.74
C LYS A 245 -11.95 17.42 -6.51
N LEU A 246 -11.56 16.28 -5.94
CA LEU A 246 -12.23 15.69 -4.78
C LEU A 246 -11.34 15.83 -3.56
N PRO A 247 -11.87 16.23 -2.38
CA PRO A 247 -11.10 16.26 -1.14
C PRO A 247 -10.70 14.84 -0.71
N VAL A 248 -9.41 14.64 -0.48
CA VAL A 248 -8.82 13.35 -0.14
C VAL A 248 -8.13 13.42 1.22
N ALA A 249 -8.53 12.54 2.14
CA ALA A 249 -7.79 12.20 3.34
C ALA A 249 -6.93 10.95 3.10
N VAL A 250 -5.88 10.79 3.91
CA VAL A 250 -4.99 9.63 3.87
C VAL A 250 -5.08 8.87 5.18
N LEU A 251 -5.27 7.54 5.07
CA LEU A 251 -5.19 6.62 6.20
C LEU A 251 -3.83 5.89 6.11
N PRO A 252 -2.85 6.26 6.94
CA PRO A 252 -1.48 5.78 6.83
C PRO A 252 -1.35 4.29 7.20
N LEU A 253 -1.19 3.44 6.18
CA LEU A 253 -0.93 2.01 6.39
C LEU A 253 0.56 1.67 6.23
N GLY A 254 1.39 2.60 5.75
CA GLY A 254 2.83 2.43 5.52
C GLY A 254 3.69 2.53 6.78
N THR A 255 5.01 2.68 6.57
CA THR A 255 6.02 2.80 7.66
C THR A 255 6.53 4.24 7.84
N GLY A 256 6.73 4.99 6.75
CA GLY A 256 7.19 6.39 6.78
C GLY A 256 6.05 7.38 7.07
N ASN A 257 5.00 7.29 6.25
CA ASN A 257 3.74 8.04 6.39
C ASN A 257 3.95 9.56 6.47
N ASP A 258 4.97 10.09 5.80
CA ASP A 258 5.36 11.50 5.89
C ASP A 258 4.28 12.46 5.36
N LEU A 259 3.55 12.07 4.32
CA LEU A 259 2.38 12.83 3.85
C LEU A 259 1.26 12.87 4.91
N SER A 260 1.03 11.76 5.61
CA SER A 260 0.02 11.69 6.65
C SER A 260 0.38 12.59 7.83
N ARG A 261 1.67 12.64 8.22
CA ARG A 261 2.20 13.59 9.21
C ARG A 261 2.03 15.04 8.77
N THR A 262 2.33 15.33 7.50
CA THR A 262 2.16 16.65 6.88
C THR A 262 0.72 17.13 7.00
N LEU A 263 -0.24 16.24 6.74
CA LEU A 263 -1.67 16.53 6.76
C LEU A 263 -2.33 16.33 8.13
N GLY A 264 -1.57 15.98 9.17
CA GLY A 264 -2.07 15.80 10.54
C GLY A 264 -2.82 14.49 10.83
N TRP A 265 -2.84 13.54 9.90
CA TRP A 265 -3.49 12.23 10.09
C TRP A 265 -2.63 11.22 10.87
N GLY A 266 -1.48 11.67 11.40
CA GLY A 266 -0.63 10.91 12.31
C GLY A 266 0.45 10.06 11.64
N SER A 267 1.16 9.27 12.46
CA SER A 267 2.29 8.44 12.02
C SER A 267 1.92 7.05 11.54
N GLY A 268 0.65 6.67 11.65
CA GLY A 268 0.17 5.30 11.47
C GLY A 268 -0.90 4.95 12.49
N HIS A 269 -1.77 3.99 12.15
CA HIS A 269 -2.78 3.46 13.06
C HIS A 269 -2.29 2.15 13.68
N GLU A 270 -2.30 2.02 15.00
CA GLU A 270 -2.11 0.74 15.69
C GLU A 270 -3.48 0.18 16.11
N GLY A 271 -3.70 -1.12 15.85
CA GLY A 271 -4.99 -1.76 16.12
C GLY A 271 -6.03 -1.62 15.01
N SER A 272 -7.29 -1.81 15.37
CA SER A 272 -8.43 -1.72 14.43
C SER A 272 -8.79 -0.27 14.15
N VAL A 273 -9.09 0.03 12.89
CA VAL A 273 -9.58 1.34 12.46
C VAL A 273 -10.90 1.66 13.17
N ASP A 274 -10.96 2.80 13.86
CA ASP A 274 -12.21 3.32 14.44
C ASP A 274 -12.92 4.22 13.42
N PHE A 275 -14.04 3.72 12.90
CA PHE A 275 -14.83 4.43 11.90
C PHE A 275 -15.52 5.68 12.46
N PHE A 276 -15.93 5.68 13.73
CA PHE A 276 -16.63 6.80 14.34
C PHE A 276 -15.70 7.98 14.57
N GLU A 277 -14.49 7.70 15.05
CA GLU A 277 -13.40 8.68 15.15
C GLU A 277 -13.06 9.26 13.78
N ILE A 278 -12.84 8.41 12.77
CA ILE A 278 -12.59 8.89 11.40
C ILE A 278 -13.73 9.78 10.90
N CYS A 279 -15.00 9.41 11.13
CA CYS A 279 -16.12 10.25 10.69
C CYS A 279 -16.13 11.61 11.39
N ARG A 280 -15.85 11.66 12.69
CA ARG A 280 -15.72 12.92 13.45
C ARG A 280 -14.61 13.78 12.86
N ASP A 281 -13.42 13.22 12.70
CA ASP A 281 -12.25 13.93 12.22
C ASP A 281 -12.42 14.40 10.77
N MET A 282 -13.08 13.59 9.93
CA MET A 282 -13.44 13.99 8.57
C MET A 282 -14.39 15.18 8.58
N ARG A 283 -15.39 15.25 9.47
CA ARG A 283 -16.32 16.40 9.55
C ARG A 283 -15.59 17.71 9.83
N SER A 284 -14.61 17.70 10.71
CA SER A 284 -13.84 18.88 11.08
C SER A 284 -12.67 19.19 10.15
N ALA A 285 -12.22 18.21 9.36
CA ALA A 285 -11.09 18.37 8.45
C ALA A 285 -11.26 19.54 7.47
N LYS A 286 -10.19 20.32 7.32
CA LYS A 286 -10.12 21.46 6.41
C LYS A 286 -9.55 21.03 5.08
N THR A 287 -9.94 21.73 4.02
CA THR A 287 -9.45 21.45 2.68
C THR A 287 -8.25 22.33 2.36
N VAL A 288 -7.16 21.72 1.93
CA VAL A 288 -5.95 22.40 1.45
C VAL A 288 -5.58 21.89 0.06
N LYS A 289 -4.70 22.62 -0.62
CA LYS A 289 -4.10 22.13 -1.87
C LYS A 289 -2.78 21.42 -1.54
N LEU A 290 -2.41 20.48 -2.39
CA LEU A 290 -1.12 19.81 -2.36
C LEU A 290 -0.57 19.82 -3.78
N ASP A 291 0.57 20.46 -3.98
CA ASP A 291 1.31 20.42 -5.23
C ASP A 291 1.72 18.99 -5.55
N ARG A 292 1.73 18.67 -6.83
CA ARG A 292 2.26 17.42 -7.34
C ARG A 292 3.18 17.71 -8.48
N TRP A 293 4.18 16.86 -8.63
CA TRP A 293 5.26 17.09 -9.59
C TRP A 293 5.33 15.96 -10.59
N THR A 294 5.64 16.29 -11.84
CA THR A 294 5.98 15.32 -12.87
C THR A 294 7.48 15.09 -12.84
N VAL A 295 7.89 13.83 -12.72
CA VAL A 295 9.29 13.41 -12.81
C VAL A 295 9.50 12.71 -14.15
N ASP A 296 10.32 13.30 -15.00
CA ASP A 296 10.64 12.85 -16.34
C ASP A 296 12.08 12.37 -16.43
N ILE A 297 12.27 11.07 -16.67
CA ILE A 297 13.59 10.46 -16.85
C ILE A 297 13.87 10.30 -18.34
N ILE A 298 14.87 11.04 -18.82
CA ILE A 298 15.34 11.04 -20.19
C ILE A 298 16.67 10.29 -20.24
N HIS A 299 16.65 9.12 -20.87
CA HIS A 299 17.86 8.32 -21.07
C HIS A 299 18.64 8.82 -22.28
N LYS A 300 19.98 8.80 -22.19
CA LYS A 300 20.83 8.98 -23.37
C LYS A 300 20.64 7.79 -24.32
N ARG A 301 20.73 8.04 -25.63
CA ARG A 301 20.77 6.97 -26.63
C ARG A 301 22.04 6.14 -26.41
N GLN A 302 21.90 4.84 -26.20
CA GLN A 302 23.03 3.91 -26.25
C GLN A 302 22.85 3.04 -27.50
N LEU A 303 23.86 3.00 -28.36
CA LEU A 303 23.91 2.14 -29.55
C LEU A 303 22.68 2.24 -30.47
N GLY A 304 22.14 3.45 -30.67
CA GLY A 304 20.98 3.68 -31.54
C GLY A 304 19.61 3.26 -30.98
N VAL A 305 19.57 2.55 -29.85
CA VAL A 305 18.32 2.13 -29.20
C VAL A 305 17.90 3.18 -28.17
N ARG A 306 16.67 3.68 -28.32
CA ARG A 306 16.06 4.63 -27.37
C ARG A 306 15.46 3.85 -26.21
N ALA A 307 16.13 3.83 -25.07
CA ALA A 307 15.49 3.39 -23.83
C ALA A 307 14.22 4.21 -23.59
N LYS A 308 13.12 3.54 -23.21
CA LYS A 308 11.82 4.19 -23.04
C LYS A 308 11.91 5.17 -21.88
N ASN A 309 11.66 6.46 -22.15
CA ASN A 309 11.57 7.47 -21.09
C ASN A 309 10.52 7.04 -20.06
N LYS A 310 10.83 7.23 -18.78
CA LYS A 310 9.90 7.00 -17.68
C LYS A 310 9.34 8.34 -17.22
N ARG A 311 8.03 8.38 -17.01
CA ARG A 311 7.32 9.53 -16.44
C ARG A 311 6.43 9.02 -15.31
N PHE A 312 6.53 9.64 -14.14
CA PHE A 312 5.67 9.36 -12.99
C PHE A 312 5.43 10.64 -12.19
N SER A 313 4.53 10.55 -11.22
CA SER A 313 4.13 11.66 -10.36
C SER A 313 4.81 11.52 -9.01
N MET A 314 5.30 12.64 -8.48
CA MET A 314 5.85 12.75 -7.14
C MET A 314 4.88 13.53 -6.27
N VAL A 315 4.54 12.94 -5.12
CA VAL A 315 3.64 13.51 -4.11
C VAL A 315 4.42 13.91 -2.85
N ASN A 316 5.46 13.15 -2.49
CA ASN A 316 6.25 13.42 -1.29
C ASN A 316 7.61 13.98 -1.68
N TYR A 317 8.46 13.14 -2.28
CA TYR A 317 9.83 13.50 -2.59
C TYR A 317 10.52 12.47 -3.49
N VAL A 318 11.55 12.93 -4.20
CA VAL A 318 12.48 12.10 -4.96
C VAL A 318 13.89 12.31 -4.41
N SER A 319 14.67 11.25 -4.29
CA SER A 319 16.06 11.35 -3.83
C SER A 319 17.02 10.50 -4.66
N VAL A 320 18.28 10.92 -4.69
CA VAL A 320 19.40 10.25 -5.33
C VAL A 320 20.50 10.08 -4.31
N GLY A 321 21.15 8.91 -4.31
CA GLY A 321 22.28 8.62 -3.42
C GLY A 321 21.88 7.80 -2.19
N VAL A 322 22.51 8.08 -1.05
CA VAL A 322 22.50 7.19 0.13
C VAL A 322 21.10 6.90 0.69
N ASP A 323 20.18 7.87 0.68
CA ASP A 323 18.77 7.67 1.07
C ASP A 323 18.04 6.68 0.14
N ALA A 324 18.20 6.87 -1.17
CA ALA A 324 17.66 5.96 -2.16
C ALA A 324 18.31 4.57 -2.07
N CYS A 325 19.59 4.49 -1.70
CA CYS A 325 20.31 3.24 -1.51
C CYS A 325 19.73 2.41 -0.34
N VAL A 326 19.44 3.07 0.79
CA VAL A 326 18.73 2.44 1.92
C VAL A 326 17.37 1.92 1.47
N THR A 327 16.60 2.76 0.76
CA THR A 327 15.27 2.41 0.26
C THR A 327 15.32 1.21 -0.69
N TYR A 328 16.25 1.20 -1.64
CA TYR A 328 16.48 0.11 -2.58
C TYR A 328 16.87 -1.19 -1.89
N SER A 329 17.80 -1.12 -0.93
CA SER A 329 18.25 -2.27 -0.16
C SER A 329 17.09 -2.89 0.62
N MET A 330 16.29 -2.06 1.30
CA MET A 330 15.10 -2.51 2.01
C MET A 330 14.05 -3.15 1.10
N GLN A 331 13.83 -2.58 -0.09
CA GLN A 331 12.90 -3.14 -1.08
C GLN A 331 13.36 -4.53 -1.54
N SER A 332 14.64 -4.67 -1.92
CA SER A 332 15.24 -5.96 -2.30
C SER A 332 15.17 -6.98 -1.15
N THR A 333 15.43 -6.55 0.09
CA THR A 333 15.30 -7.39 1.28
C THR A 333 13.85 -7.81 1.53
N ARG A 334 12.86 -6.91 1.38
CA ARG A 334 11.43 -7.24 1.53
C ARG A 334 10.97 -8.28 0.51
N ASP A 335 11.44 -8.19 -0.72
CA ASP A 335 11.14 -9.18 -1.76
C ASP A 335 11.74 -10.55 -1.44
N SER A 336 12.90 -10.57 -0.78
CA SER A 336 13.61 -11.79 -0.37
C SER A 336 13.09 -12.41 0.94
N ILE A 337 12.69 -11.60 1.92
CA ILE A 337 12.33 -12.01 3.31
C ILE A 337 10.82 -12.31 3.47
N ARG A 338 10.03 -12.39 2.39
CA ARG A 338 8.58 -12.72 2.43
C ARG A 338 8.16 -13.99 3.20
N ARG A 339 9.10 -14.74 3.78
CA ARG A 339 8.90 -15.87 4.69
C ARG A 339 8.89 -15.57 6.20
N ILE A 340 9.36 -14.41 6.69
CA ILE A 340 9.36 -14.10 8.14
C ILE A 340 8.85 -12.66 8.38
N VAL A 341 7.93 -12.55 9.35
CA VAL A 341 7.02 -11.43 9.69
C VAL A 341 7.61 -10.02 9.49
N SER A 342 6.98 -9.23 8.61
CA SER A 342 7.28 -7.80 8.40
C SER A 342 6.47 -6.92 9.36
N SER A 343 7.09 -6.48 10.47
CA SER A 343 6.50 -5.49 11.38
C SER A 343 6.98 -4.07 11.04
N ARG A 344 6.20 -3.03 11.40
CA ARG A 344 6.63 -1.62 11.25
C ARG A 344 7.90 -1.34 12.05
N PHE A 345 8.00 -1.89 13.25
CA PHE A 345 9.18 -1.78 14.10
C PHE A 345 10.41 -2.39 13.41
N LEU A 346 10.29 -3.61 12.86
CA LEU A 346 11.39 -4.24 12.14
C LEU A 346 11.78 -3.45 10.88
N ASN A 347 10.82 -2.85 10.19
CA ASN A 347 11.13 -1.96 9.06
C ASN A 347 11.91 -0.70 9.50
N LYS A 348 11.52 -0.06 10.61
CA LYS A 348 12.27 1.08 11.17
C LYS A 348 13.67 0.66 11.65
N PHE A 349 13.77 -0.50 12.28
CA PHE A 349 15.04 -1.06 12.73
C PHE A 349 15.96 -1.42 11.56
N LEU A 350 15.43 -2.03 10.50
CA LEU A 350 16.21 -2.29 9.27
C LEU A 350 16.71 -1.00 8.63
N PHE A 351 15.89 0.06 8.62
CA PHE A 351 16.32 1.38 8.16
C PHE A 351 17.53 1.88 8.97
N PHE A 352 17.48 1.71 10.30
CA PHE A 352 18.60 2.04 11.19
C PHE A 352 19.84 1.19 10.93
N THR A 353 19.70 -0.13 10.77
CA THR A 353 20.86 -1.03 10.54
C THR A 353 21.50 -0.86 9.18
N PHE A 354 20.72 -0.54 8.14
CA PHE A 354 21.30 -0.21 6.83
C PHE A 354 21.90 1.20 6.84
N GLY A 355 21.43 2.11 7.69
CA GLY A 355 21.98 3.45 7.87
C GLY A 355 23.32 3.51 8.62
N THR A 356 23.88 2.40 9.10
CA THR A 356 25.21 2.40 9.73
C THR A 356 26.32 2.51 8.67
N LYS A 357 27.35 3.27 9.02
CA LYS A 357 28.43 3.75 8.15
C LYS A 357 29.11 2.62 7.35
N ASP A 358 29.37 1.48 7.98
CA ASP A 358 30.16 0.38 7.41
C ASP A 358 29.48 -0.42 6.27
N VAL A 359 28.17 -0.28 6.05
CA VAL A 359 27.42 -1.06 5.03
C VAL A 359 27.21 -0.29 3.71
N LEU A 360 27.24 1.04 3.75
CA LEU A 360 26.87 1.91 2.60
C LEU A 360 28.00 2.82 2.10
N GLU A 361 29.13 2.87 2.81
CA GLU A 361 30.20 3.88 2.66
C GLU A 361 30.84 4.02 1.27
N HIS A 362 30.55 3.12 0.32
CA HIS A 362 31.16 3.14 -1.02
C HIS A 362 30.17 3.28 -2.17
N ALA A 363 28.86 3.13 -1.94
CA ALA A 363 27.90 3.09 -3.05
C ALA A 363 27.55 4.48 -3.61
N CYS A 364 27.72 5.54 -2.83
CA CYS A 364 27.25 6.89 -3.17
C CYS A 364 28.30 7.99 -2.89
N ALA A 365 29.57 7.61 -2.71
CA ALA A 365 30.64 8.56 -2.43
C ALA A 365 30.85 9.53 -3.61
N ASN A 366 31.21 10.78 -3.28
CA ASN A 366 31.47 11.87 -4.24
C ASN A 366 30.29 12.13 -5.20
N LEU A 367 29.05 12.06 -4.70
CA LEU A 367 27.87 12.28 -5.52
C LEU A 367 27.89 13.65 -6.23
N ASP A 368 28.50 14.67 -5.61
CA ASP A 368 28.71 16.00 -6.19
C ASP A 368 29.52 16.01 -7.49
N GLN A 369 30.33 14.98 -7.74
CA GLN A 369 31.11 14.82 -8.97
C GLN A 369 30.38 14.01 -10.04
N GLU A 370 29.24 13.42 -9.70
CA GLU A 370 28.48 12.50 -10.55
C GLU A 370 27.21 13.15 -11.12
N ILE A 371 26.79 14.26 -10.51
CA ILE A 371 25.56 14.97 -10.83
C ILE A 371 25.77 16.48 -11.01
N GLU A 372 24.90 17.10 -11.80
CA GLU A 372 24.79 18.55 -11.93
C GLU A 372 23.33 18.92 -11.68
N LEU A 373 23.12 19.76 -10.66
CA LEU A 373 21.80 20.28 -10.29
C LEU A 373 21.59 21.64 -10.95
N THR A 374 20.48 21.78 -11.67
CA THR A 374 19.97 23.08 -12.14
C THR A 374 18.57 23.29 -11.58
N VAL A 375 18.33 24.42 -10.93
CA VAL A 375 17.02 24.83 -10.41
C VAL A 375 16.66 26.17 -11.03
N ASP A 376 15.49 26.26 -11.67
CA ASP A 376 15.00 27.47 -12.35
C ASP A 376 16.02 28.09 -13.33
N GLY A 377 16.74 27.22 -14.03
CA GLY A 377 17.76 27.59 -15.02
C GLY A 377 19.12 27.95 -14.43
N ILE A 378 19.26 27.99 -13.10
CA ILE A 378 20.50 28.31 -12.39
C ILE A 378 21.20 27.02 -11.96
N VAL A 379 22.47 26.86 -12.32
CA VAL A 379 23.29 25.74 -11.86
C VAL A 379 23.63 25.97 -10.39
N ILE A 380 23.29 25.00 -9.55
CA ILE A 380 23.49 25.06 -8.10
C ILE A 380 24.83 24.39 -7.75
N PRO A 381 25.79 25.10 -7.14
CA PRO A 381 27.04 24.49 -6.71
C PRO A 381 26.79 23.50 -5.57
N LEU A 382 27.30 22.27 -5.72
CA LEU A 382 27.10 21.21 -4.74
C LEU A 382 28.31 21.11 -3.79
N PRO A 383 28.11 21.04 -2.47
CA PRO A 383 29.15 20.64 -1.53
C PRO A 383 29.41 19.13 -1.66
N ARG A 384 30.44 18.61 -0.97
CA ARG A 384 30.64 17.16 -0.87
C ARG A 384 29.45 16.51 -0.18
N ILE A 385 28.72 15.70 -0.93
CA ILE A 385 27.47 15.07 -0.51
C ILE A 385 27.43 13.62 -0.97
N GLU A 386 26.59 12.83 -0.32
CA GLU A 386 26.30 11.44 -0.68
C GLU A 386 24.81 11.22 -0.95
N GLY A 387 23.97 12.22 -0.70
CA GLY A 387 22.56 12.18 -1.02
C GLY A 387 21.99 13.56 -1.33
N LEU A 388 21.06 13.61 -2.27
CA LEU A 388 20.31 14.80 -2.67
C LEU A 388 18.83 14.45 -2.77
N THR A 389 17.98 15.29 -2.19
CA THR A 389 16.53 15.05 -2.12
C THR A 389 15.77 16.31 -2.51
N VAL A 390 14.73 16.13 -3.31
CA VAL A 390 13.77 17.17 -3.72
C VAL A 390 12.46 16.88 -3.00
N LEU A 391 12.02 17.81 -2.17
CA LEU A 391 10.87 17.73 -1.30
C LEU A 391 9.68 18.51 -1.86
N ASN A 392 8.50 17.91 -1.76
CA ASN A 392 7.21 18.57 -1.92
C ASN A 392 6.47 18.75 -0.58
N ILE A 393 6.91 18.03 0.47
CA ILE A 393 6.30 18.04 1.80
C ILE A 393 7.38 18.25 2.87
N PRO A 394 7.01 18.78 4.05
CA PRO A 394 7.98 19.11 5.10
C PRO A 394 8.60 17.92 5.81
N PHE A 395 7.93 16.77 5.79
CA PHE A 395 8.44 15.56 6.45
C PHE A 395 9.16 14.65 5.45
N TRP A 396 10.29 14.11 5.89
CA TRP A 396 11.11 13.14 5.19
C TRP A 396 11.62 12.07 6.15
N GLY A 397 11.88 10.87 5.65
CA GLY A 397 12.60 9.85 6.41
C GLY A 397 11.92 9.44 7.72
N ALA A 398 10.58 9.35 7.71
CA ALA A 398 9.74 8.97 8.85
C ALA A 398 9.60 10.03 9.96
N GLY A 399 9.49 11.31 9.58
CA GLY A 399 9.12 12.42 10.46
C GLY A 399 10.22 13.46 10.70
N VAL A 400 11.35 13.37 10.02
CA VAL A 400 12.40 14.40 10.05
C VAL A 400 11.94 15.59 9.21
N ARG A 401 12.20 16.82 9.67
CA ARG A 401 12.02 18.05 8.89
C ARG A 401 13.41 18.55 8.46
N PRO A 402 13.88 18.23 7.25
CA PRO A 402 15.26 18.49 6.85
C PRO A 402 15.47 19.92 6.34
N TRP A 403 14.40 20.62 5.96
CA TRP A 403 14.48 21.97 5.43
C TRP A 403 14.65 22.98 6.55
N VAL A 404 15.65 23.85 6.39
CA VAL A 404 15.88 25.02 7.24
C VAL A 404 15.58 26.25 6.39
N ASP A 405 14.77 27.16 6.92
CA ASP A 405 14.26 28.38 6.25
C ASP A 405 15.37 29.41 5.99
N LEU A 406 16.32 29.07 5.11
CA LEU A 406 17.30 30.01 4.54
C LEU A 406 16.73 30.78 3.33
N PHE A 407 15.57 30.34 2.82
CA PHE A 407 14.87 30.89 1.67
C PHE A 407 13.46 31.37 2.08
N SER A 408 12.42 30.97 1.34
CA SER A 408 11.03 31.15 1.81
C SER A 408 10.64 30.01 2.74
N PRO A 409 9.68 30.23 3.65
CA PRO A 409 9.06 29.15 4.41
C PRO A 409 8.53 28.07 3.47
N GLN A 410 8.75 26.81 3.85
CA GLN A 410 8.24 25.68 3.08
C GLN A 410 6.70 25.65 3.12
N ALA A 411 6.08 25.43 1.96
CA ALA A 411 4.65 25.25 1.80
C ALA A 411 4.36 24.10 0.84
N ILE A 412 3.19 23.48 0.98
CA ILE A 412 2.80 22.33 0.15
C ILE A 412 1.95 22.74 -1.06
N ASP A 413 1.66 24.03 -1.22
CA ASP A 413 0.73 24.56 -2.22
C ASP A 413 1.18 25.85 -2.92
N ASP A 414 2.48 26.18 -2.80
CA ASP A 414 3.09 27.40 -3.35
C ASP A 414 3.73 27.21 -4.75
N ARG A 415 3.63 26.00 -5.31
CA ARG A 415 4.26 25.54 -6.56
C ARG A 415 5.77 25.61 -6.53
N LYS A 416 6.37 25.40 -5.36
CA LYS A 416 7.81 25.24 -5.20
C LYS A 416 8.12 23.90 -4.54
N PHE A 417 9.33 23.43 -4.80
CA PHE A 417 9.95 22.33 -4.08
C PHE A 417 11.19 22.82 -3.36
N GLU A 418 11.61 22.08 -2.35
CA GLU A 418 12.84 22.31 -1.60
C GLU A 418 13.87 21.26 -1.95
N VAL A 419 15.11 21.66 -2.19
CA VAL A 419 16.23 20.75 -2.46
C VAL A 419 17.18 20.79 -1.29
N PHE A 420 17.37 19.65 -0.62
CA PHE A 420 18.38 19.51 0.42
C PHE A 420 19.34 18.36 0.11
N ALA A 421 20.49 18.37 0.77
CA ALA A 421 21.48 17.31 0.66
C ALA A 421 21.97 16.80 2.02
N VAL A 422 22.58 15.61 1.99
CA VAL A 422 23.18 14.95 3.15
C VAL A 422 24.61 14.54 2.84
N ARG A 423 25.47 14.61 3.87
CA ARG A 423 26.90 14.30 3.74
C ARG A 423 27.20 12.81 3.75
N SER A 424 26.36 12.02 4.42
CA SER A 424 26.54 10.57 4.58
C SER A 424 25.33 9.92 5.24
N SER A 425 25.33 8.58 5.33
CA SER A 425 24.38 7.82 6.14
C SER A 425 24.44 8.20 7.63
N PHE A 426 25.64 8.49 8.15
CA PHE A 426 25.79 8.99 9.52
C PHE A 426 25.11 10.35 9.72
N HIS A 427 25.19 11.24 8.73
CA HIS A 427 24.47 12.51 8.77
C HIS A 427 22.94 12.31 8.81
N ILE A 428 22.42 11.34 8.05
CA ILE A 428 21.00 10.96 8.11
C ILE A 428 20.63 10.51 9.53
N ALA A 429 21.44 9.65 10.15
CA ALA A 429 21.19 9.19 11.53
C ALA A 429 21.17 10.35 12.53
N GLN A 430 22.10 11.30 12.41
CA GLN A 430 22.12 12.51 13.25
C GLN A 430 20.85 13.36 13.07
N MET A 431 20.36 13.51 11.83
CA MET A 431 19.10 14.20 11.55
C MET A 431 17.89 13.48 12.16
N GLN A 432 17.85 12.14 12.10
CA GLN A 432 16.80 11.34 12.76
C GLN A 432 16.80 11.47 14.28
N MET A 433 17.97 11.69 14.88
CA MET A 433 18.13 11.96 16.32
C MET A 433 17.88 13.43 16.69
N GLY A 434 17.62 14.31 15.73
CA GLY A 434 17.40 15.74 15.95
C GLY A 434 18.66 16.53 16.34
N VAL A 435 19.86 15.97 16.11
CA VAL A 435 21.15 16.62 16.45
C VAL A 435 21.87 17.22 15.24
N SER A 436 21.29 17.09 14.04
CA SER A 436 21.76 17.74 12.82
C SER A 436 20.58 18.14 11.92
N GLN A 437 20.85 18.96 10.91
CA GLN A 437 19.88 19.43 9.92
C GLN A 437 20.34 19.10 8.50
N GLY A 438 19.40 19.10 7.55
CA GLY A 438 19.73 18.97 6.13
C GLY A 438 20.55 20.16 5.63
N ILE A 439 21.30 19.97 4.54
CA ILE A 439 21.95 21.09 3.85
C ILE A 439 20.95 21.65 2.84
N SER A 440 20.25 22.74 3.16
CA SER A 440 19.38 23.42 2.19
C SER A 440 20.21 23.94 1.01
N LEU A 441 19.85 23.55 -0.22
CA LEU A 441 20.58 23.92 -1.44
C LEU A 441 19.84 24.95 -2.29
N ALA A 442 18.54 24.72 -2.52
CA ALA A 442 17.75 25.58 -3.39
C ALA A 442 16.25 25.37 -3.13
N GLN A 443 15.44 26.38 -3.50
CA GLN A 443 14.00 26.29 -3.57
C GLN A 443 13.58 26.80 -4.95
N GLY A 444 12.66 26.12 -5.65
CA GLY A 444 12.28 26.51 -7.01
C GLY A 444 11.12 25.74 -7.62
N SER A 445 10.80 26.02 -8.88
CA SER A 445 9.63 25.44 -9.58
C SER A 445 9.99 24.53 -10.76
N THR A 446 11.25 24.48 -11.17
CA THR A 446 11.74 23.58 -12.22
C THR A 446 13.11 23.05 -11.85
N LEU A 447 13.30 21.73 -11.98
CA LEU A 447 14.57 21.08 -11.68
C LEU A 447 15.04 20.26 -12.86
N LYS A 448 16.33 20.33 -13.12
CA LYS A 448 17.05 19.44 -14.03
C LYS A 448 18.24 18.86 -13.29
N LEU A 449 18.23 17.55 -13.10
CA LEU A 449 19.34 16.79 -12.55
C LEU A 449 19.99 15.97 -13.66
N ARG A 450 21.23 16.32 -14.00
CA ARG A 450 22.01 15.57 -14.99
C ARG A 450 22.92 14.59 -14.26
N ILE A 451 22.77 13.30 -14.55
CA ILE A 451 23.62 12.22 -14.02
C ILE A 451 24.57 11.79 -15.14
N PHE A 452 25.89 11.87 -14.93
CA PHE A 452 26.85 11.67 -16.02
C PHE A 452 27.93 10.61 -15.80
N GLY A 453 28.24 10.17 -14.58
CA GLY A 453 29.20 9.08 -14.37
C GLY A 453 28.54 7.73 -14.13
N ALA A 454 28.50 7.24 -12.89
CA ALA A 454 28.02 5.90 -12.55
C ALA A 454 26.49 5.78 -12.53
N THR A 455 26.01 4.53 -12.53
CA THR A 455 24.61 4.23 -12.22
C THR A 455 24.36 4.51 -10.74
N LEU A 456 23.38 5.35 -10.43
CA LEU A 456 23.09 5.80 -9.06
C LEU A 456 21.76 5.25 -8.54
N PRO A 457 21.64 4.96 -7.24
CA PRO A 457 20.35 4.65 -6.64
C PRO A 457 19.47 5.91 -6.62
N VAL A 458 18.21 5.76 -7.04
CA VAL A 458 17.18 6.80 -7.03
C VAL A 458 15.90 6.21 -6.44
N GLN A 459 15.15 7.00 -5.69
CA GLN A 459 13.82 6.63 -5.24
C GLN A 459 12.84 7.79 -5.44
N CYS A 460 11.57 7.47 -5.64
CA CYS A 460 10.48 8.44 -5.62
C CYS A 460 9.32 7.86 -4.82
N ASP A 461 8.82 8.62 -3.83
CA ASP A 461 7.71 8.22 -2.96
C ASP A 461 7.86 6.78 -2.40
N GLY A 462 9.10 6.37 -2.09
CA GLY A 462 9.42 5.06 -1.51
C GLY A 462 9.63 3.91 -2.50
N GLU A 463 9.47 4.13 -3.82
CA GLU A 463 9.80 3.16 -4.86
C GLU A 463 11.21 3.44 -5.40
N ALA A 464 12.13 2.48 -5.27
CA ALA A 464 13.55 2.68 -5.59
C ALA A 464 14.03 1.87 -6.81
N TRP A 465 15.00 2.41 -7.54
CA TRP A 465 15.65 1.77 -8.68
C TRP A 465 17.09 2.26 -8.87
N LEU A 466 17.87 1.53 -9.67
CA LEU A 466 19.18 1.96 -10.14
C LEU A 466 19.03 2.74 -11.45
N GLN A 467 19.45 4.00 -11.43
CA GLN A 467 19.33 4.93 -12.55
C GLN A 467 20.65 5.06 -13.30
N PRO A 468 20.74 4.61 -14.56
CA PRO A 468 21.91 4.86 -15.39
C PRO A 468 22.03 6.34 -15.77
N PRO A 469 23.18 6.79 -16.29
CA PRO A 469 23.38 8.16 -16.75
C PRO A 469 22.26 8.68 -17.65
N GLY A 470 21.82 9.90 -17.37
CA GLY A 470 20.60 10.46 -17.96
C GLY A 470 20.27 11.81 -17.36
N VAL A 471 19.07 12.30 -17.68
CA VAL A 471 18.57 13.57 -17.14
C VAL A 471 17.22 13.32 -16.50
N ILE A 472 17.06 13.76 -15.25
CA ILE A 472 15.79 13.80 -14.55
C ILE A 472 15.30 15.25 -14.57
N HIS A 473 14.10 15.47 -15.11
CA HIS A 473 13.41 16.75 -15.04
C HIS A 473 12.25 16.67 -14.07
N ILE A 474 12.11 17.67 -13.21
CA ILE A 474 10.97 17.80 -12.30
C ILE A 474 10.27 19.12 -12.61
N THR A 475 8.98 19.04 -12.86
CA THR A 475 8.13 20.20 -13.19
C THR A 475 6.79 20.06 -12.51
N HIS A 476 6.15 21.19 -12.20
CA HIS A 476 4.84 21.19 -11.57
C HIS A 476 3.82 20.48 -12.47
N LYS A 477 3.08 19.52 -11.90
CA LYS A 477 2.04 18.75 -12.59
C LYS A 477 0.69 19.44 -12.44
N ASP A 478 0.18 19.46 -11.22
CA ASP A 478 -1.10 20.03 -10.82
C ASP A 478 -1.18 20.09 -9.28
N GLN A 479 -2.35 20.47 -8.76
CA GLN A 479 -2.62 20.47 -7.32
C GLN A 479 -3.77 19.50 -6.99
N ALA A 480 -3.52 18.56 -6.08
CA ALA A 480 -4.55 17.73 -5.46
C ALA A 480 -5.27 18.50 -4.35
N LEU A 481 -6.52 18.10 -4.05
CA LEU A 481 -7.31 18.67 -2.99
C LEU A 481 -7.27 17.70 -1.80
N MET A 482 -6.61 18.11 -0.72
CA MET A 482 -6.35 17.25 0.44
C MET A 482 -7.17 17.71 1.65
N LEU A 483 -7.54 16.77 2.50
CA LEU A 483 -8.12 17.05 3.81
C LEU A 483 -7.00 17.05 4.85
N VAL A 484 -6.96 18.09 5.67
CA VAL A 484 -6.02 18.25 6.78
C VAL A 484 -6.78 18.13 8.09
N HIS A 485 -6.22 17.36 9.00
CA HIS A 485 -6.75 17.20 10.35
C HIS A 485 -6.58 18.51 11.16
N GLU A 486 -7.58 18.91 11.95
CA GLU A 486 -7.56 20.20 12.66
C GLU A 486 -6.39 20.37 13.64
N ASN A 487 -5.80 19.26 14.13
CA ASN A 487 -4.69 19.28 15.07
C ASN A 487 -3.31 19.58 14.44
N VAL A 488 -3.22 19.95 13.16
CA VAL A 488 -1.98 20.52 12.63
C VAL A 488 -1.82 21.92 13.22
N HIS A 489 -1.08 22.03 14.33
CA HIS A 489 -0.60 23.32 14.80
C HIS A 489 0.24 23.94 13.69
N CYS A 490 -0.28 25.02 13.11
CA CYS A 490 0.49 25.97 12.31
C CYS A 490 1.35 26.78 13.29
N ASP A 491 2.37 26.15 13.87
CA ASP A 491 3.44 26.82 14.60
C ASP A 491 4.69 26.88 13.74
#